data_AF-A0A1V5LRS1-F1
#
_entry.id   AF-A0A1V5LRS1-F1
#
_cell.length_a   1.000
_cell.length_b   1.000
_cell.length_c   1.000
_cell.angle_alpha   90.00
_cell.angle_beta   90.00
_cell.angle_gamma   90.00
#
_symmetry.space_group_name_H-M   'P 1'
#
loop_
_entity.id
_entity.type
_entity.pdbx_description
1 polymer ?
#
loop_
_entity_poly.entity_id
_entity_poly.type
_entity_poly.pdbx_seq_one_letter_code
_entity_poly.pdbx_strand_id
1 'polypeptide(L)'
;MSNSYRKNPFIGNCSHSDKPGKVNANRTLRTHVRQALRTCDDFEALILPLLREVSNVWDFPKDGKHRLNTRGPNFRKWMRK
;
A
#
# COMPACT_ATOMS: atom_id res chain seq x y z
N MET A 1 -11.09 23.17 17.80
CA MET A 1 -10.31 22.46 16.76
C MET A 1 -8.86 22.36 17.23
N SER A 2 -8.34 21.15 17.47
CA SER A 2 -6.98 21.00 18.00
C SER A 2 -5.95 21.28 16.90
N ASN A 3 -4.99 22.17 17.18
CA ASN A 3 -3.87 22.49 16.29
C ASN A 3 -2.81 21.38 16.30
N SER A 4 -3.22 20.13 16.07
CA SER A 4 -2.28 19.00 16.11
C SER A 4 -1.45 18.97 14.84
N TYR A 5 -0.12 19.02 15.02
CA TYR A 5 0.84 18.89 13.94
C TYR A 5 1.42 17.49 13.93
N ARG A 6 1.76 17.02 12.73
CA ARG A 6 2.58 15.83 12.52
C ARG A 6 3.96 16.08 13.16
N LYS A 7 4.55 15.07 13.79
CA LYS A 7 5.91 15.18 14.34
C LYS A 7 6.98 15.16 13.25
N ASN A 8 6.77 14.33 12.21
CA ASN A 8 7.74 14.10 11.16
C ASN A 8 7.29 14.71 9.83
N PRO A 9 8.16 15.46 9.12
CA PRO A 9 7.81 16.17 7.89
C PRO A 9 7.94 15.28 6.64
N PHE A 10 7.43 14.04 6.70
CA PHE A 10 7.41 13.14 5.55
C PHE A 10 6.00 13.02 4.99
N ILE A 11 5.87 13.17 3.67
CA ILE A 11 4.61 13.05 2.95
C ILE A 11 4.75 12.12 1.75
N GLY A 12 3.64 11.55 1.30
CA GLY A 12 3.61 10.76 0.06
C GLY A 12 3.68 11.66 -1.17
N ASN A 13 4.24 11.15 -2.26
CA ASN A 13 4.36 11.91 -3.50
C ASN A 13 3.00 12.00 -4.22
N CYS A 14 2.39 10.86 -4.53
CA CYS A 14 1.14 10.80 -5.31
C CYS A 14 -0.11 10.53 -4.46
N SER A 15 0.04 9.85 -3.32
CA SER A 15 -1.08 9.49 -2.44
C SER A 15 -0.70 9.52 -0.96
N HIS A 16 -1.71 9.70 -0.12
CA HIS A 16 -1.54 9.65 1.33
C HIS A 16 -1.19 8.23 1.81
N SER A 17 -1.76 7.18 1.20
CA SER A 17 -1.72 5.81 1.72
C SER A 17 -1.71 4.73 0.65
N ASP A 18 -0.94 3.67 0.90
CA ASP A 18 -0.94 2.41 0.12
C ASP A 18 -2.08 1.46 0.48
N LYS A 19 -2.87 1.78 1.50
CA LYS A 19 -3.91 0.89 2.03
C LYS A 19 -4.85 0.36 0.93
N PRO A 20 -5.35 1.18 -0.02
CA PRO A 20 -6.21 0.69 -1.11
C PRO A 20 -5.51 -0.37 -1.98
N GLY A 21 -4.28 -0.11 -2.43
CA GLY A 21 -3.49 -1.06 -3.23
C GLY A 21 -3.23 -2.37 -2.47
N LYS A 22 -2.86 -2.28 -1.19
CA LYS A 22 -2.66 -3.46 -0.32
C LYS A 22 -3.94 -4.27 -0.13
N VAL A 23 -5.09 -3.61 0.00
CA VAL A 23 -6.38 -4.31 0.11
C VAL A 23 -6.69 -5.07 -1.17
N ASN A 24 -6.51 -4.44 -2.33
CA ASN A 24 -6.76 -5.08 -3.63
C ASN A 24 -5.82 -6.25 -3.88
N ALA A 25 -4.52 -6.08 -3.62
CA ALA A 25 -3.53 -7.15 -3.75
C ALA A 25 -3.88 -8.38 -2.90
N ASN A 26 -4.24 -8.16 -1.63
CA ASN A 26 -4.62 -9.26 -0.73
C ASN A 26 -5.97 -9.90 -1.10
N ARG A 27 -6.94 -9.13 -1.61
CA ARG A 27 -8.21 -9.69 -2.10
C ARG A 27 -7.98 -10.60 -3.32
N THR A 28 -7.12 -10.16 -4.23
CA THR A 28 -6.75 -10.90 -5.43
C THR A 28 -6.03 -12.19 -5.06
N LEU A 29 -5.00 -12.10 -4.20
CA LEU A 29 -4.28 -13.28 -3.70
C LEU A 29 -5.22 -14.31 -3.08
N ARG A 30 -6.12 -13.89 -2.17
CA ARG A 30 -7.10 -14.80 -1.55
C ARG A 30 -8.03 -15.45 -2.57
N THR A 31 -8.35 -14.76 -3.66
CA THR A 31 -9.20 -15.30 -4.71
C THR A 31 -8.47 -16.39 -5.48
N HIS A 32 -7.22 -16.15 -5.90
CA HIS A 32 -6.40 -17.15 -6.56
C HIS A 32 -6.11 -18.36 -5.67
N VAL A 33 -5.75 -18.14 -4.40
CA VAL A 33 -5.53 -19.22 -3.43
C VAL A 33 -6.78 -20.06 -3.25
N ARG A 34 -7.96 -19.44 -3.10
CA ARG A 34 -9.23 -20.17 -2.97
C ARG A 34 -9.55 -20.98 -4.22
N GLN A 35 -9.28 -20.43 -5.40
CA GLN A 35 -9.49 -21.13 -6.65
C GLN A 35 -8.56 -22.34 -6.75
N ALA A 36 -7.26 -22.15 -6.50
CA ALA A 36 -6.26 -23.23 -6.51
C ALA A 36 -6.65 -24.38 -5.56
N LEU A 37 -7.05 -24.05 -4.33
CA LEU A 37 -7.51 -25.06 -3.36
C LEU A 37 -8.78 -25.80 -3.80
N ARG A 38 -9.68 -25.15 -4.55
CA ARG A 38 -10.94 -25.75 -5.01
C ARG A 38 -10.76 -26.67 -6.21
N THR A 39 -9.75 -26.42 -7.04
CA THR A 39 -9.50 -27.16 -8.29
C THR A 39 -8.31 -28.11 -8.16
N CYS A 40 -7.77 -28.28 -6.96
CA CYS A 40 -6.61 -29.11 -6.70
C CYS A 40 -7.05 -30.55 -6.39
N ASP A 41 -6.53 -31.50 -7.17
CA ASP A 41 -6.74 -32.93 -6.94
C ASP A 41 -5.61 -33.55 -6.08
N ASP A 42 -4.38 -33.00 -6.15
CA ASP A 42 -3.21 -33.44 -5.38
C ASP A 42 -2.63 -32.31 -4.52
N PHE A 43 -2.88 -32.38 -3.22
CA PHE A 43 -2.45 -31.38 -2.25
C PHE A 43 -0.94 -31.41 -1.96
N GLU A 44 -0.26 -32.54 -2.19
CA GLU A 44 1.19 -32.65 -1.92
C GLU A 44 2.01 -31.92 -2.98
N ALA A 45 1.48 -31.83 -4.21
CA ALA A 45 2.08 -31.07 -5.30
C ALA A 45 1.55 -29.62 -5.43
N LEU A 46 0.65 -29.18 -4.54
CA LEU A 46 -0.02 -27.89 -4.66
C LEU A 46 0.94 -26.72 -4.41
N ILE A 47 1.10 -25.86 -5.42
CA ILE A 47 1.85 -24.60 -5.32
C ILE A 47 0.86 -23.44 -5.24
N LEU A 48 0.90 -22.70 -4.13
CA LEU A 48 0.10 -21.49 -3.95
C LEU A 48 0.84 -20.25 -4.50
N PRO A 49 0.11 -19.30 -5.12
CA PRO A 49 0.74 -18.09 -5.64
C PRO A 49 1.29 -17.23 -4.51
N LEU A 50 2.40 -16.56 -4.80
CA LEU A 50 2.98 -15.54 -3.94
C LEU A 50 2.34 -14.18 -4.19
N LEU A 51 2.37 -13.30 -3.18
CA LEU A 51 1.74 -11.98 -3.27
C LEU A 51 2.24 -11.16 -4.48
N ARG A 52 3.51 -11.31 -4.87
CA ARG A 52 4.12 -10.56 -5.98
C ARG A 52 3.85 -11.13 -7.36
N GLU A 53 3.31 -12.34 -7.43
CA GLU A 53 2.86 -12.94 -8.70
C GLU A 53 1.49 -12.42 -9.10
N VAL A 54 0.68 -11.98 -8.11
CA VAL A 54 -0.66 -11.44 -8.31
C VAL A 54 -0.76 -9.93 -8.07
N SER A 55 0.32 -9.28 -7.65
CA SER A 55 0.32 -7.84 -7.40
C SER A 55 1.65 -7.17 -7.69
N ASN A 56 1.59 -6.01 -8.32
CA ASN A 56 2.74 -5.17 -8.61
C ASN A 56 2.81 -4.00 -7.60
N VAL A 57 4.00 -3.76 -7.03
CA VAL A 57 4.22 -2.61 -6.11
C VAL A 57 4.03 -1.29 -6.85
N TRP A 58 4.43 -1.24 -8.13
CA TRP A 58 4.43 -0.01 -8.91
C TRP A 58 3.02 0.47 -9.25
N ASP A 59 2.02 -0.41 -9.16
CA ASP A 59 0.61 -0.06 -9.35
C ASP A 59 -0.04 0.48 -8.06
N PHE A 60 0.72 0.56 -6.96
CA PHE A 60 0.17 1.06 -5.71
C PHE A 60 0.00 2.57 -5.78
N PRO A 61 -1.02 3.12 -5.11
CA PRO A 61 -1.35 4.53 -5.25
C PRO A 61 -0.25 5.47 -4.73
N LYS A 62 0.65 4.99 -3.87
CA LYS A 62 1.73 5.81 -3.31
C LYS A 62 3.05 5.49 -3.97
N ASP A 63 3.58 6.50 -4.65
CA ASP A 63 4.93 6.48 -5.16
C ASP A 63 5.92 7.03 -4.11
N GLY A 64 6.26 6.21 -3.13
CA GLY A 64 7.25 6.58 -2.10
C GLY A 64 6.86 7.76 -1.20
N LYS A 65 7.88 8.39 -0.61
CA LYS A 65 7.74 9.54 0.31
C LYS A 65 8.90 10.50 0.12
N HIS A 66 8.65 11.78 0.35
CA HIS A 66 9.70 12.79 0.43
C HIS A 66 9.61 13.59 1.73
N ARG A 67 10.72 14.23 2.08
CA ARG A 67 10.81 15.14 3.22
C ARG A 67 10.44 16.55 2.78
N LEU A 68 9.53 17.20 3.50
CA LEU A 68 9.18 18.60 3.26
C LEU A 68 10.35 19.52 3.60
N ASN A 69 10.55 20.56 2.78
CA ASN A 69 11.43 21.67 3.11
C ASN A 69 10.83 22.47 4.28
N THR A 70 11.55 22.55 5.41
CA THR A 70 11.11 23.24 6.62
C THR A 70 10.96 24.75 6.45
N ARG A 71 11.67 25.35 5.49
CA ARG A 71 11.59 26.77 5.16
C ARG A 71 10.61 27.06 4.01
N GLY A 72 9.96 26.02 3.47
CA GLY A 72 9.02 26.17 2.36
C GLY A 72 7.73 26.88 2.80
N PRO A 73 7.10 27.67 1.92
CA PRO A 73 5.91 28.46 2.24
C PRO A 73 4.73 27.60 2.71
N ASN A 74 4.67 26.35 2.23
CA ASN A 74 3.60 25.41 2.52
C ASN A 74 3.89 24.48 3.70
N PHE A 75 5.07 24.55 4.34
CA PHE A 75 5.49 23.59 5.37
C PHE A 75 4.46 23.45 6.50
N ARG A 76 4.02 24.57 7.09
CA ARG A 76 3.05 24.58 8.20
C ARG A 76 1.69 24.01 7.79
N LYS A 77 1.24 24.25 6.57
CA LYS A 77 -0.03 23.74 6.05
C LYS A 77 -0.01 22.21 5.96
N TRP A 78 1.06 21.65 5.39
CA TRP A 78 1.18 20.20 5.16
C TRP A 78 1.54 19.41 6.43
N MET A 79 2.05 20.09 7.44
CA MET A 79 2.30 19.53 8.76
C MET A 79 1.03 19.40 9.62
N ARG A 80 -0.10 20.03 9.24
CA ARG A 80 -1.36 19.84 9.99
C ARG A 80 -1.92 18.43 9.75
N LYS A 81 -2.49 17.85 10.81
CA LYS A 81 -3.05 16.49 10.79
C LYS A 81 -4.49 16.49 10.32
#